data_AF-A0A182SB38-F1
#
_entry.id   AF-A0A182SB38-F1
#
_cell.length_a   1.000
_cell.length_b   1.000
_cell.length_c   1.000
_cell.angle_alpha   90.00
_cell.angle_beta   90.00
_cell.angle_gamma   90.00
#
_symmetry.space_group_name_H-M   'P 1'
#
loop_
_entity.id
_entity.type
_entity.pdbx_description
1 polymer ?
#
loop_
_entity_poly.entity_id
_entity_poly.type
_entity_poly.pdbx_seq_one_letter_code
_entity_poly.pdbx_strand_id
1 'polypeptide(L)'
;MRVSTLEGGFFKAHLHFPKEYPLRPPRMKFVTEIWHPNIDRNGDVCISILHEPGDDKWGYEKASERWLPVHTVETILISVISMLADPNDESPANVDAAKEWREAYPEFKRKVARCVRKSQEDC
;
A
#
# COMPACT_ATOMS: atom_id res chain seq x y z
N MET A 1 -2.06 -20.22 3.99
CA MET A 1 -2.43 -19.08 3.12
C MET A 1 -3.51 -18.29 3.84
N ARG A 2 -3.23 -17.08 4.33
CA ARG A 2 -4.28 -16.20 4.86
C ARG A 2 -5.03 -15.64 3.65
N VAL A 3 -6.36 -15.79 3.59
CA VAL A 3 -7.18 -15.18 2.53
C VAL A 3 -7.07 -13.66 2.65
N SER A 4 -6.93 -12.96 1.51
CA SER A 4 -6.89 -11.49 1.49
C SER A 4 -8.13 -10.93 2.16
N THR A 5 -7.94 -10.18 3.24
CA THR A 5 -9.06 -9.63 4.03
C THR A 5 -9.87 -8.56 3.30
N LEU A 6 -9.37 -8.07 2.15
CA LEU A 6 -9.96 -7.02 1.33
C LEU A 6 -10.81 -7.56 0.17
N GLU A 7 -10.99 -8.88 0.07
CA GLU A 7 -11.77 -9.52 -0.98
C GLU A 7 -13.18 -8.93 -1.12
N GLY A 8 -13.58 -8.65 -2.35
CA GLY A 8 -14.90 -8.06 -2.68
C GLY A 8 -15.01 -6.54 -2.47
N GLY A 9 -13.96 -5.84 -2.03
CA GLY A 9 -13.95 -4.38 -1.91
C GLY A 9 -13.65 -3.64 -3.22
N PHE A 10 -14.14 -2.41 -3.33
CA PHE A 10 -13.93 -1.51 -4.48
C PHE A 10 -13.13 -0.28 -4.06
N PHE A 11 -11.82 -0.31 -4.27
CA PHE A 11 -10.93 0.74 -3.77
C PHE A 11 -10.51 1.70 -4.88
N LYS A 12 -11.03 2.93 -4.83
CA LYS A 12 -10.65 4.03 -5.72
C LYS A 12 -9.31 4.62 -5.25
N ALA A 13 -8.39 4.86 -6.18
CA ALA A 13 -7.09 5.44 -5.89
C ALA A 13 -6.67 6.42 -6.99
N HIS A 14 -5.84 7.39 -6.63
CA HIS A 14 -5.20 8.33 -7.55
C HIS A 14 -3.72 8.02 -7.67
N LEU A 15 -3.20 8.13 -8.89
CA LEU A 15 -1.78 8.07 -9.18
C LEU A 15 -1.33 9.44 -9.71
N HIS A 16 -0.49 10.12 -8.93
CA HIS A 16 0.00 11.45 -9.23
C HIS A 16 1.44 11.36 -9.77
N PHE A 17 1.62 11.68 -11.04
CA PHE A 17 2.91 11.63 -11.71
C PHE A 17 3.66 12.96 -11.53
N PRO A 18 4.95 12.94 -11.14
CA PRO A 18 5.79 14.14 -11.11
C PRO A 18 6.14 14.58 -12.54
N LYS A 19 6.61 15.83 -12.68
CA LYS A 19 7.08 16.34 -13.99
C LYS A 19 8.31 15.59 -14.49
N GLU A 20 9.07 15.03 -13.57
CA GLU A 20 10.31 14.29 -13.81
C GLU A 20 10.07 12.81 -14.14
N TYR A 21 8.83 12.34 -14.22
CA TYR A 21 8.53 10.96 -14.60
C TYR A 21 9.14 10.64 -15.99
N PRO A 22 9.83 9.49 -16.18
CA PRO A 22 9.96 8.35 -15.26
C PRO A 22 11.22 8.37 -14.37
N LEU A 23 11.96 9.47 -14.26
CA LEU A 23 13.14 9.54 -13.39
C LEU A 23 12.78 9.48 -11.90
N ARG A 24 11.57 9.96 -11.55
CA ARG A 24 11.01 9.89 -10.19
C ARG A 24 9.67 9.13 -10.19
N PRO A 25 9.35 8.40 -9.11
CA PRO A 25 8.14 7.61 -9.02
C PRO A 25 6.89 8.50 -8.97
N PRO A 26 5.73 7.99 -9.42
CA PRO A 26 4.46 8.58 -9.06
C PRO A 26 4.16 8.40 -7.56
N ARG A 27 3.23 9.20 -7.03
CA ARG A 27 2.64 8.98 -5.70
C ARG A 27 1.27 8.33 -5.85
N MET A 28 1.02 7.25 -5.12
CA MET A 28 -0.29 6.59 -5.08
C MET A 28 -1.02 6.91 -3.78
N LYS A 29 -2.31 7.24 -3.90
CA LYS A 29 -3.17 7.56 -2.77
C LYS A 29 -4.53 6.91 -2.92
N PHE A 30 -4.95 6.12 -1.94
CA PHE A 30 -6.32 5.64 -1.86
C PHE A 30 -7.26 6.78 -1.49
N VAL A 31 -8.34 6.91 -2.26
CA VAL A 31 -9.45 7.83 -2.00
C VAL A 31 -10.48 7.13 -1.12
N THR A 32 -10.73 5.85 -1.39
CA THR A 32 -11.56 5.00 -0.54
C THR A 32 -10.85 4.72 0.78
N GLU A 33 -11.59 4.80 1.89
CA GLU A 33 -11.07 4.46 3.21
C GLU A 33 -10.58 3.01 3.25
N ILE A 34 -9.35 2.81 3.70
CA ILE A 34 -8.71 1.48 3.79
C ILE A 34 -7.93 1.37 5.09
N TRP A 35 -7.98 0.19 5.72
CA TRP A 35 -7.24 -0.11 6.94
C TRP A 35 -6.12 -1.10 6.61
N HIS A 36 -4.88 -0.62 6.53
CA HIS A 36 -3.76 -1.44 6.07
C HIS A 36 -2.42 -0.97 6.68
N PRO A 37 -1.48 -1.88 7.04
CA PRO A 37 -0.17 -1.51 7.61
C PRO A 37 0.65 -0.56 6.73
N ASN A 38 0.64 -0.74 5.41
CA ASN A 38 1.43 0.05 4.45
C ASN A 38 0.65 1.22 3.81
N ILE A 39 -0.53 1.56 4.33
CA ILE A 39 -1.32 2.70 3.85
C ILE A 39 -1.57 3.63 5.04
N ASP A 40 -1.09 4.86 4.93
CA ASP A 40 -1.28 5.88 5.96
C ASP A 40 -2.78 6.21 6.10
N ARG A 41 -3.18 6.75 7.26
CA ARG A 41 -4.54 7.21 7.56
C ARG A 41 -5.05 8.24 6.56
N ASN A 42 -4.16 8.97 5.90
CA ASN A 42 -4.52 9.92 4.86
C ASN A 42 -4.76 9.27 3.49
N GLY A 43 -4.45 7.98 3.33
CA GLY A 43 -4.58 7.18 2.10
C GLY A 43 -3.27 6.99 1.31
N ASP A 44 -2.16 7.61 1.70
CA ASP A 44 -0.88 7.51 0.98
C ASP A 44 -0.32 6.09 1.09
N VAL A 45 0.09 5.54 -0.05
CA VAL A 45 0.66 4.18 -0.14
C VAL A 45 2.17 4.24 0.04
N CYS A 46 2.70 3.42 0.95
CA CYS A 46 4.13 3.35 1.27
C CYS A 46 4.68 1.95 0.96
N ILE A 47 5.27 1.79 -0.23
CA ILE A 47 5.93 0.56 -0.68
C ILE A 47 7.21 0.91 -1.45
N SER A 48 8.20 0.03 -1.40
CA SER A 48 9.54 0.27 -1.93
C SER A 48 9.56 0.77 -3.37
N ILE A 49 8.74 0.18 -4.27
CA ILE A 49 8.66 0.58 -5.69
C ILE A 49 8.26 2.05 -5.88
N LEU A 50 7.60 2.68 -4.91
CA LEU A 50 7.21 4.10 -4.93
C LEU A 50 8.21 5.02 -4.20
N HIS A 51 9.27 4.47 -3.61
CA HIS A 51 10.33 5.24 -2.98
C HIS A 51 11.33 5.76 -4.01
N GLU A 52 11.92 6.93 -3.72
CA GLU A 52 12.93 7.55 -4.57
C GLU A 52 14.08 6.59 -4.89
N PRO A 53 14.66 6.66 -6.10
CA PRO A 53 15.78 5.82 -6.51
C PRO A 53 17.02 6.07 -5.63
N GLY A 54 17.89 5.06 -5.56
CA GLY A 54 19.15 5.10 -4.83
C GLY A 54 19.14 4.20 -3.60
N ASP A 55 20.21 4.29 -2.81
CA ASP A 55 20.36 3.49 -1.60
C ASP A 55 19.47 4.01 -0.48
N ASP A 56 18.80 3.09 0.21
CA ASP A 56 18.06 3.43 1.40
C ASP A 56 19.02 3.85 2.52
N LYS A 57 18.74 4.98 3.18
CA LYS A 57 19.62 5.54 4.22
C LYS A 57 19.76 4.63 5.44
N TRP A 58 18.79 3.75 5.66
CA TRP A 58 18.72 2.86 6.81
C TRP A 58 19.01 1.40 6.43
N GLY A 59 19.20 1.12 5.14
CA GLY A 59 19.54 -0.20 4.62
C GLY A 59 18.40 -1.22 4.69
N TYR A 60 17.15 -0.78 4.86
CA TYR A 60 15.99 -1.70 4.90
C TYR A 60 15.63 -2.21 3.51
N GLU A 61 15.92 -1.43 2.47
CA GLU A 61 15.53 -1.73 1.09
C GLU A 61 16.75 -1.73 0.18
N LYS A 62 16.81 -2.67 -0.75
CA LYS A 62 17.81 -2.67 -1.82
C LYS A 62 17.43 -1.62 -2.86
N ALA A 63 18.43 -0.99 -3.49
CA ALA A 63 18.19 -0.08 -4.61
C ALA A 63 17.39 -0.71 -5.75
N SER A 64 17.46 -2.05 -5.93
CA SER A 64 16.68 -2.80 -6.92
C SER A 64 15.21 -2.98 -6.56
N GLU A 65 14.83 -2.76 -5.30
CA GLU A 65 13.44 -2.85 -4.81
C GLU A 65 12.75 -1.48 -4.84
N ARG A 66 13.52 -0.41 -5.08
CA ARG A 66 13.05 0.98 -5.15
C ARG A 66 12.70 1.38 -6.59
N TRP A 67 12.24 2.61 -6.78
CA TRP A 67 11.85 3.09 -8.11
C TRP A 67 13.01 3.00 -9.10
N LEU A 68 12.74 2.39 -10.26
CA LEU A 68 13.60 2.35 -11.43
C LEU A 68 12.78 2.87 -12.62
N PRO A 69 13.36 3.66 -13.55
CA PRO A 69 12.64 4.19 -14.70
C PRO A 69 12.04 3.14 -15.66
N VAL A 70 12.39 1.86 -15.47
CA VAL A 70 11.81 0.72 -16.21
C VAL A 70 10.44 0.30 -15.67
N HIS A 71 10.09 0.70 -14.44
CA HIS A 71 8.79 0.39 -13.86
C HIS A 71 7.66 1.14 -14.57
N THR A 72 6.54 0.45 -14.72
CA THR A 72 5.32 0.94 -15.36
C THR A 72 4.20 1.02 -14.32
N VAL A 73 3.09 1.67 -14.72
CA VAL A 73 1.85 1.66 -13.91
C VAL A 73 1.40 0.24 -13.61
N GLU A 74 1.52 -0.67 -14.59
CA GLU A 74 1.19 -2.08 -14.39
C GLU A 74 2.05 -2.71 -13.28
N THR A 75 3.36 -2.52 -13.31
CA THR A 75 4.24 -3.07 -12.26
C THR A 75 3.94 -2.49 -10.89
N ILE A 76 3.57 -1.20 -10.80
CA ILE A 76 3.11 -0.58 -9.55
C ILE A 76 1.84 -1.27 -9.05
N LEU A 77 0.84 -1.44 -9.90
CA LEU A 77 -0.44 -2.05 -9.51
C LEU A 77 -0.27 -3.51 -9.09
N ILE A 78 0.60 -4.27 -9.73
CA ILE A 78 0.95 -5.63 -9.32
C ILE A 78 1.54 -5.61 -7.91
N SER A 79 2.53 -4.75 -7.64
CA SER A 79 3.13 -4.61 -6.31
C SER A 79 2.12 -4.21 -5.24
N VAL A 80 1.16 -3.33 -5.57
CA VAL A 80 0.08 -2.95 -4.66
C VAL A 80 -0.84 -4.13 -4.37
N ILE A 81 -1.26 -4.90 -5.39
CA ILE A 81 -2.09 -6.09 -5.19
C ILE A 81 -1.38 -7.12 -4.30
N SER A 82 -0.09 -7.35 -4.53
CA SER A 82 0.74 -8.22 -3.69
C SER A 82 0.79 -7.71 -2.25
N MET A 83 1.02 -6.41 -2.04
CA MET A 83 1.05 -5.80 -0.72
C MET A 83 -0.31 -5.88 0.01
N LEU A 84 -1.44 -5.78 -0.71
CA LEU A 84 -2.77 -5.92 -0.10
C LEU A 84 -3.04 -7.35 0.37
N ALA A 85 -2.41 -8.33 -0.27
CA ALA A 85 -2.52 -9.75 0.10
C ALA A 85 -1.58 -10.10 1.27
N ASP A 86 -0.37 -9.54 1.28
CA ASP A 86 0.65 -9.78 2.29
C ASP A 86 1.29 -8.44 2.75
N PRO A 87 0.78 -7.86 3.84
CA PRO A 87 1.29 -6.58 4.35
C PRO A 87 2.75 -6.69 4.79
N ASN A 88 3.57 -5.70 4.42
CA ASN A 88 4.95 -5.57 4.92
C ASN A 88 4.92 -4.96 6.34
N ASP A 89 5.43 -5.70 7.33
CA ASP A 89 5.42 -5.31 8.74
C ASP A 89 6.73 -4.68 9.23
N GLU A 90 7.78 -4.67 8.40
CA GLU A 90 9.09 -4.11 8.71
C GLU A 90 9.10 -2.57 8.69
N SER A 91 8.28 -1.97 7.82
CA SER A 91 8.16 -0.51 7.68
C SER A 91 6.71 -0.07 7.50
N PRO A 92 5.88 -0.12 8.57
CA PRO A 92 4.47 0.23 8.47
C PRO A 92 4.26 1.75 8.40
N ALA A 93 3.43 2.18 7.45
CA ALA A 93 2.92 3.56 7.40
C ALA A 93 1.84 3.81 8.46
N ASN A 94 1.06 2.78 8.80
CA ASN A 94 0.04 2.82 9.82
C ASN A 94 0.39 1.84 10.95
N VAL A 95 1.01 2.39 11.99
CA VAL A 95 1.49 1.63 13.15
C VAL A 95 0.36 0.90 13.89
N ASP A 96 -0.83 1.51 13.95
CA ASP A 96 -1.98 0.89 14.61
C ASP A 96 -2.51 -0.32 13.82
N ALA A 97 -2.62 -0.19 12.49
CA ALA A 97 -2.99 -1.30 11.62
C ALA A 97 -1.95 -2.43 11.69
N ALA A 98 -0.67 -2.10 11.72
CA ALA A 98 0.42 -3.07 11.87
C ALA A 98 0.40 -3.79 13.23
N LYS A 99 0.14 -3.05 14.32
CA LYS A 99 -0.01 -3.63 15.66
C LYS A 99 -1.20 -4.59 15.70
N GLU A 100 -2.34 -4.18 15.17
CA GLU A 100 -3.52 -5.04 15.12
C GLU A 100 -3.31 -6.26 14.23
N TRP A 101 -2.62 -6.11 13.10
CA TRP A 101 -2.24 -7.24 12.25
C TRP A 101 -1.43 -8.30 13.01
N ARG A 102 -0.47 -7.88 13.85
CA ARG A 102 0.41 -8.78 14.62
C ARG A 102 -0.24 -9.34 15.88
N GLU A 103 -0.87 -8.48 16.67
CA GLU A 103 -1.28 -8.78 18.04
C GLU A 103 -2.79 -8.99 18.20
N ALA A 104 -3.61 -8.43 17.30
CA ALA A 104 -5.07 -8.38 17.44
C ALA A 104 -5.79 -8.64 16.10
N TYR A 105 -5.41 -9.72 15.41
CA TYR A 105 -5.91 -10.04 14.06
C TYR A 105 -7.45 -10.05 13.92
N PRO A 106 -8.24 -10.51 14.92
CA PRO A 106 -9.70 -10.40 14.84
C PRO A 106 -10.21 -8.96 14.76
N GLU A 107 -9.58 -8.02 15.46
CA GLU A 107 -9.91 -6.58 15.41
C GLU A 107 -9.51 -5.98 14.07
N PHE A 108 -8.30 -6.29 13.59
CA PHE A 108 -7.83 -5.93 12.26
C PHE A 108 -8.86 -6.36 11.20
N LYS A 109 -9.24 -7.64 11.19
CA LYS A 109 -10.21 -8.21 10.23
C LYS A 109 -11.56 -7.51 10.31
N ARG A 110 -12.04 -7.16 11.51
CA ARG A 110 -13.32 -6.44 11.69
C ARG A 110 -13.28 -5.05 11.05
N LYS A 111 -12.18 -4.31 11.21
CA LYS A 111 -12.00 -3.00 10.60
C LYS A 111 -11.87 -3.09 9.08
N VAL A 112 -11.09 -4.04 8.57
CA VAL A 112 -10.97 -4.26 7.12
C VAL A 112 -12.33 -4.60 6.50
N ALA A 113 -13.11 -5.51 7.12
CA ALA A 113 -14.44 -5.86 6.64
C ALA A 113 -15.41 -4.67 6.61
N ARG A 114 -15.25 -3.71 7.55
CA ARG A 114 -16.01 -2.45 7.52
C ARG A 114 -15.61 -1.58 6.32
N CYS A 115 -14.31 -1.45 6.03
CA CYS A 115 -13.82 -0.73 4.85
C CYS A 115 -14.35 -1.36 3.56
N VAL A 116 -14.33 -2.69 3.45
CA VAL A 116 -14.89 -3.43 2.28
C VAL A 116 -16.36 -3.11 2.08
N ARG A 117 -17.21 -3.21 3.13
CA ARG A 117 -18.64 -2.88 3.00
C ARG A 117 -18.87 -1.45 2.57
N LYS A 118 -18.20 -0.50 3.22
CA LYS A 118 -18.31 0.93 2.88
C LYS A 118 -17.90 1.20 1.43
N SER A 119 -16.84 0.54 0.96
CA SER A 119 -16.37 0.68 -0.42
C SER A 119 -17.40 0.25 -1.47
N GLN A 120 -18.31 -0.67 -1.12
CA GLN A 120 -19.38 -1.15 -2.01
C GLN A 120 -20.56 -0.17 -2.06
N GLU A 121 -20.79 0.60 -1.00
CA GLU A 121 -21.85 1.61 -0.92
C GLU A 121 -21.46 2.89 -1.68
N ASP A 122 -20.17 3.25 -1.64
CA ASP A 122 -19.61 4.45 -2.28
C ASP A 122 -19.28 4.25 -3.79
N CYS A 123 -19.72 3.12 -4.38
CA CYS A 123 -19.46 2.75 -5.77
C CYS A 123 -20.17 3.64 -6.79
#